data_AF-A0AAW0LAG8-F1
#
_entry.id   AF-A0AAW0LAG8-F1
#
_cell.length_a   1.000
_cell.length_b   1.000
_cell.length_c   1.000
_cell.angle_alpha   90.00
_cell.angle_beta   90.00
_cell.angle_gamma   90.00
#
_symmetry.space_group_name_H-M   'P 1'
#
loop_
_entity.id
_entity.type
_entity.pdbx_description
1 polymer ?
#
loop_
_entity_poly.entity_id
_entity_poly.type
_entity_poly.pdbx_seq_one_letter_code
_entity_poly.pdbx_strand_id
1 'polypeptide(L)'
;MEGSAIYWISSLTSFDVLSYDSGYVSWPINYTSQTQISRIVLDESGKLKLQSWLEDKKMWNSSVQSSRCGDYASCGNFSVCNETAQEPCSCLRGFKPVSAGAWSKGDVSSGCVRNTALQCSKNNSDIQNDGFLLMSNVDWLDNPKPLEISSNKECQSSCLNNCSCIAYAFKKKFGPNRSSRTKSDCIEWHGSFSYLKLPSIEDKYVNDFYLKLAPLELETHDPSSRNESNPAATPGAIDGVMLVRAKQLVAILAISLPLATLLLGLFVYCVWKKLRMTSKGEKIIADNAI
;
A
#
# COMPACT_ATOMS: atom_id res chain seq x y z
N MET A 1 -13.94 -24.34 26.27
CA MET A 1 -12.48 -24.53 26.08
C MET A 1 -12.15 -25.98 25.74
N GLU A 2 -13.11 -26.90 25.61
CA GLU A 2 -12.87 -28.11 24.82
C GLU A 2 -12.51 -27.70 23.39
N GLY A 3 -11.44 -28.24 22.83
CA GLY A 3 -11.01 -27.98 21.44
C GLY A 3 -9.96 -26.88 21.23
N SER A 4 -9.66 -26.03 22.23
CA SER A 4 -8.60 -25.01 22.11
C SER A 4 -7.26 -25.48 22.68
N ALA A 5 -6.15 -25.21 21.98
CA ALA A 5 -4.80 -25.58 22.42
C ALA A 5 -3.99 -24.33 22.80
N ILE A 6 -3.35 -24.36 23.97
CA ILE A 6 -2.45 -23.30 24.44
C ILE A 6 -1.04 -23.62 23.99
N TYR A 7 -0.43 -22.74 23.21
CA TYR A 7 0.94 -22.91 22.70
C TYR A 7 1.97 -22.16 23.54
N TRP A 8 1.54 -21.12 24.26
CA TRP A 8 2.43 -20.30 25.08
C TRP A 8 1.67 -19.54 26.17
N ILE A 9 2.30 -19.33 27.32
CA ILE A 9 1.81 -18.49 28.43
C ILE A 9 3.00 -17.80 29.13
N SER A 10 2.84 -16.53 29.50
CA SER A 10 3.84 -15.76 30.25
C SER A 10 3.19 -14.73 31.15
N SER A 11 3.89 -14.31 32.21
CA SER A 11 3.50 -13.27 33.15
C SER A 11 4.01 -11.87 32.77
N LEU A 12 4.52 -11.69 31.55
CA LEU A 12 5.16 -10.47 31.06
C LEU A 12 4.60 -10.12 29.68
N THR A 13 4.08 -8.89 29.44
CA THR A 13 4.19 -8.09 28.19
C THR A 13 3.20 -6.92 28.08
N SER A 14 3.66 -5.84 27.43
CA SER A 14 2.90 -4.97 26.51
C SER A 14 3.51 -5.11 25.09
N PHE A 15 2.74 -4.88 24.03
CA PHE A 15 2.98 -5.43 22.67
C PHE A 15 3.87 -4.59 21.74
N ASP A 16 4.67 -5.28 20.90
CA ASP A 16 5.25 -4.82 19.63
C ASP A 16 4.97 -5.86 18.52
N VAL A 17 5.18 -5.48 17.25
CA VAL A 17 4.85 -6.26 16.03
C VAL A 17 5.59 -7.62 15.97
N LEU A 18 4.89 -8.63 15.43
CA LEU A 18 5.43 -9.94 15.04
C LEU A 18 6.73 -9.81 14.23
N SER A 19 7.82 -10.40 14.71
CA SER A 19 9.08 -10.50 13.96
C SER A 19 9.21 -11.89 13.34
N TYR A 20 9.36 -11.94 12.01
CA TYR A 20 9.66 -13.17 11.27
C TYR A 20 11.11 -13.15 10.80
N ASP A 21 11.91 -14.10 11.28
CA ASP A 21 13.28 -14.30 10.83
C ASP A 21 13.56 -15.80 10.64
N SER A 22 14.10 -16.16 9.47
CA SER A 22 14.69 -17.47 9.20
C SER A 22 13.80 -18.68 9.56
N GLY A 23 12.48 -18.55 9.36
CA GLY A 23 11.51 -19.62 9.64
C GLY A 23 10.98 -19.66 11.08
N TYR A 24 11.42 -18.74 11.93
CA TYR A 24 10.92 -18.57 13.29
C TYR A 24 10.06 -17.31 13.39
N VAL A 25 8.93 -17.43 14.09
CA VAL A 25 8.11 -16.30 14.50
C VAL A 25 8.49 -15.95 15.93
N SER A 26 8.99 -14.73 16.12
CA SER A 26 9.38 -14.19 17.42
C SER A 26 8.50 -13.00 17.79
N TRP A 27 8.06 -12.95 19.04
CA TRP A 27 7.35 -11.81 19.59
C TRP A 27 8.31 -11.04 20.50
N PRO A 28 8.77 -9.84 20.10
CA PRO A 28 9.62 -9.03 20.96
C PRO A 28 8.84 -8.62 22.22
N ILE A 29 9.39 -8.99 23.38
CA ILE A 29 8.80 -8.69 24.68
C ILE A 29 9.25 -7.28 25.09
N ASN A 30 8.31 -6.34 25.20
CA ASN A 30 8.59 -5.06 25.83
C ASN A 30 8.27 -5.15 27.33
N TYR A 31 9.30 -4.98 28.16
CA TYR A 31 9.21 -5.05 29.61
C TYR A 31 8.53 -3.78 30.14
N THR A 32 7.23 -3.85 30.38
CA THR A 32 6.54 -2.84 31.19
C THR A 32 6.38 -3.35 32.62
N SER A 33 6.39 -2.44 33.59
CA SER A 33 6.32 -2.74 35.03
C SER A 33 4.98 -3.32 35.50
N GLN A 34 4.03 -3.57 34.60
CA GLN A 34 2.75 -4.19 34.89
C GLN A 34 2.79 -5.67 34.52
N THR A 35 2.62 -6.53 35.53
CA THR A 35 2.53 -7.99 35.36
C THR A 35 1.20 -8.35 34.68
N GLN A 36 1.15 -8.28 33.35
CA GLN A 36 0.02 -8.75 32.58
C GLN A 36 0.28 -10.18 32.10
N ILE A 37 -0.61 -11.11 32.44
CA ILE A 37 -0.50 -12.50 31.97
C ILE A 37 -0.97 -12.52 30.51
N SER A 38 -0.15 -13.07 29.61
CA SER A 38 -0.47 -13.21 28.19
C SER A 38 -0.36 -14.67 27.76
N ARG A 39 -1.16 -15.10 26.79
CA ARG A 39 -1.14 -16.45 26.22
C ARG A 39 -1.44 -16.49 24.74
N ILE A 40 -0.86 -17.45 24.03
CA ILE A 40 -1.20 -17.77 22.64
C ILE A 40 -2.06 -19.02 22.62
N VAL A 41 -3.24 -18.91 22.02
CA VAL A 41 -4.23 -19.99 21.94
C VAL A 41 -4.63 -20.19 20.49
N LEU A 42 -4.53 -21.42 20.00
CA LEU A 42 -5.25 -21.84 18.80
C LEU A 42 -6.66 -22.20 19.24
N ASP A 43 -7.65 -21.45 18.76
CA ASP A 43 -9.04 -21.75 19.08
C ASP A 43 -9.63 -22.82 18.16
N GLU A 44 -10.85 -23.23 18.46
CA GLU A 44 -11.60 -24.23 17.70
C GLU A 44 -11.91 -23.81 16.25
N SER A 45 -11.80 -22.52 15.92
CA SER A 45 -11.94 -22.02 14.54
C SER A 45 -10.64 -22.12 13.73
N GLY A 46 -9.56 -22.64 14.33
CA GLY A 46 -8.24 -22.72 13.72
C GLY A 46 -7.50 -21.38 13.71
N LYS A 47 -7.94 -20.40 14.51
CA LYS A 47 -7.30 -19.08 14.58
C LYS A 47 -6.36 -18.99 15.76
N LEU A 48 -5.13 -18.56 15.49
CA LEU A 48 -4.15 -18.27 16.52
C LEU A 48 -4.46 -16.90 17.12
N LYS A 49 -4.77 -16.88 18.42
CA LYS A 49 -5.13 -15.67 19.17
C LYS A 49 -4.10 -15.42 20.25
N LEU A 50 -3.58 -14.20 20.31
CA LEU A 50 -2.86 -13.70 21.46
C LEU A 50 -3.85 -13.03 22.42
N GLN A 51 -3.85 -13.47 23.66
CA GLN A 51 -4.79 -13.03 24.68
C GLN A 51 -4.01 -12.47 25.87
N SER A 52 -4.48 -11.34 26.41
CA SER A 52 -4.03 -10.76 27.66
C SER A 52 -5.08 -10.97 28.75
N TRP A 53 -4.64 -11.19 29.97
CA TRP A 53 -5.52 -11.31 31.12
C TRP A 53 -5.89 -9.91 31.63
N LEU A 54 -7.18 -9.66 31.78
CA LEU A 54 -7.71 -8.47 32.42
C LEU A 54 -8.09 -8.80 33.84
N GLU A 55 -7.26 -8.38 34.79
CA GLU A 55 -7.43 -8.69 36.22
C GLU A 55 -8.76 -8.12 36.76
N ASP A 56 -9.09 -6.87 36.41
CA ASP A 56 -10.32 -6.19 36.86
C ASP A 56 -11.60 -6.90 36.40
N LYS A 57 -11.55 -7.55 35.23
CA LYS A 57 -12.70 -8.22 34.60
C LYS A 57 -12.66 -9.73 34.74
N LYS A 58 -11.59 -10.28 35.32
CA LYS A 58 -11.34 -11.73 35.46
C LYS A 58 -11.56 -12.50 34.15
N MET A 59 -11.10 -11.93 33.04
CA MET A 59 -11.33 -12.49 31.71
C MET A 59 -10.13 -12.32 30.79
N TRP A 60 -10.02 -13.21 29.80
CA TRP A 60 -9.05 -13.07 28.71
C TRP A 60 -9.57 -12.10 27.65
N ASN A 61 -8.79 -11.06 27.37
CA ASN A 61 -8.98 -10.14 26.26
C ASN A 61 -8.11 -10.56 25.08
N SER A 62 -8.67 -10.71 23.90
CA SER A 62 -7.85 -11.03 22.72
C SER A 62 -7.23 -9.73 22.20
N SER A 63 -5.93 -9.54 22.43
CA SER A 63 -5.21 -8.30 22.10
C SER A 63 -4.83 -8.20 20.63
N VAL A 64 -4.73 -9.33 19.93
CA VAL A 64 -4.60 -9.30 18.47
C VAL A 64 -6.01 -9.14 17.90
N GLN A 65 -6.39 -7.90 17.64
CA GLN A 65 -7.34 -7.65 16.57
C GLN A 65 -6.75 -8.33 15.33
N SER A 66 -7.38 -9.41 14.87
CA SER A 66 -7.11 -9.96 13.55
C SER A 66 -7.14 -8.78 12.60
N SER A 67 -6.02 -8.49 11.94
CA SER A 67 -5.98 -7.39 10.99
C SER A 67 -7.14 -7.59 10.00
N ARG A 68 -7.71 -6.50 9.48
CA ARG A 68 -8.82 -6.58 8.51
C ARG A 68 -8.44 -7.32 7.22
N CYS A 69 -7.14 -7.56 7.01
CA CYS A 69 -6.57 -8.32 5.91
C CYS A 69 -5.71 -9.51 6.39
N GLY A 70 -5.83 -9.90 7.66
CA GLY A 70 -4.97 -10.88 8.31
C GLY A 70 -5.47 -12.31 8.11
N ASP A 71 -6.76 -12.48 7.83
CA ASP A 71 -7.31 -13.77 7.44
C ASP A 71 -6.98 -14.07 5.97
N TYR A 72 -6.61 -15.31 5.69
CA TYR A 72 -6.44 -15.79 4.33
C TYR A 72 -7.73 -15.57 3.52
N ALA A 73 -7.58 -15.05 2.30
CA ALA A 73 -8.71 -14.70 1.42
C ALA A 73 -9.78 -13.78 2.07
N SER A 74 -9.38 -12.85 2.94
CA SER A 74 -10.27 -11.81 3.53
C SER A 74 -11.10 -11.06 2.49
N CYS A 75 -10.55 -10.88 1.29
CA CYS A 75 -11.26 -10.36 0.12
C CYS A 75 -11.29 -11.42 -0.99
N GLY A 76 -12.38 -11.46 -1.76
CA GLY A 76 -12.53 -12.44 -2.84
C GLY A 76 -11.56 -12.25 -4.01
N ASN A 77 -11.63 -13.12 -5.01
CA ASN A 77 -10.69 -13.14 -6.14
C ASN A 77 -10.60 -11.80 -6.87
N PHE A 78 -9.41 -11.48 -7.42
CA PHE A 78 -9.13 -10.23 -8.16
C PHE A 78 -9.47 -8.94 -7.40
N SER A 79 -9.48 -9.01 -6.07
CA SER A 79 -9.60 -7.85 -5.19
C SER A 79 -8.34 -7.71 -4.35
N VAL A 80 -8.13 -6.51 -3.83
CA VAL A 80 -7.01 -6.17 -2.96
C VAL A 80 -7.53 -5.73 -1.60
N CYS A 81 -6.86 -6.20 -0.55
CA CYS A 81 -7.14 -5.84 0.82
C CYS A 81 -6.21 -4.71 1.29
N ASN A 82 -6.79 -3.61 1.74
CA ASN A 82 -6.12 -2.47 2.33
C ASN A 82 -6.64 -2.23 3.75
N GLU A 83 -5.84 -2.57 4.75
CA GLU A 83 -6.21 -2.47 6.16
C GLU A 83 -6.46 -1.04 6.64
N THR A 84 -5.99 -0.02 5.90
CA THR A 84 -6.13 1.39 6.27
C THR A 84 -7.32 2.06 5.61
N ALA A 85 -7.91 1.42 4.59
CA ALA A 85 -9.06 1.95 3.89
C ALA A 85 -10.34 1.88 4.76
N GLN A 86 -11.33 2.72 4.44
CA GLN A 86 -12.64 2.66 5.08
C GLN A 86 -13.28 1.28 4.83
N GLU A 87 -13.43 0.93 3.55
CA GLU A 87 -13.76 -0.41 3.09
C GLU A 87 -12.45 -1.15 2.78
N PRO A 88 -12.13 -2.25 3.49
CA PRO A 88 -10.84 -2.90 3.35
C PRO A 88 -10.66 -3.59 1.99
N CYS A 89 -11.73 -4.02 1.33
CA CYS A 89 -11.67 -4.72 0.05
C CYS A 89 -12.04 -3.80 -1.11
N SER A 90 -11.24 -3.84 -2.18
CA SER A 90 -11.53 -3.14 -3.43
C SER A 90 -11.11 -3.98 -4.65
N CYS A 91 -11.83 -3.85 -5.76
CA CYS A 91 -11.45 -4.53 -7.00
C CYS A 91 -10.19 -3.92 -7.60
N LEU A 92 -9.36 -4.75 -8.24
CA LEU A 92 -8.24 -4.27 -9.04
C LEU A 92 -8.73 -3.42 -10.22
N ARG A 93 -7.87 -2.54 -10.72
CA ARG A 93 -8.15 -1.78 -11.94
C ARG A 93 -8.47 -2.73 -13.10
N GLY A 94 -9.54 -2.43 -13.83
CA GLY A 94 -10.07 -3.29 -14.90
C GLY A 94 -10.98 -4.42 -14.43
N PHE A 95 -11.38 -4.41 -13.15
CA PHE A 95 -12.31 -5.36 -12.55
C PHE A 95 -13.43 -4.63 -11.80
N LYS A 96 -14.56 -5.32 -11.66
CA LYS A 96 -15.75 -4.89 -10.91
C LYS A 96 -16.28 -6.02 -10.03
N PRO A 97 -17.04 -5.72 -8.96
CA PRO A 97 -17.64 -6.76 -8.13
C PRO A 97 -18.49 -7.72 -8.95
N VAL A 98 -18.44 -9.02 -8.62
CA VAL A 98 -19.33 -10.02 -9.22
C VAL A 98 -20.80 -9.67 -8.99
N SER A 99 -21.12 -9.22 -7.77
CA SER A 99 -22.44 -8.75 -7.38
C SER A 99 -22.33 -7.42 -6.65
N ALA A 100 -22.69 -6.33 -7.33
CA ALA A 100 -22.68 -4.99 -6.74
C ALA A 100 -23.60 -4.90 -5.51
N GLY A 101 -24.74 -5.60 -5.54
CA GLY A 101 -25.69 -5.62 -4.42
C GLY A 101 -25.14 -6.32 -3.19
N ALA A 102 -24.45 -7.46 -3.35
CA ALA A 102 -23.78 -8.16 -2.24
C ALA A 102 -22.62 -7.33 -1.69
N TRP A 103 -21.80 -6.77 -2.59
CA TRP A 103 -20.66 -5.92 -2.24
C TRP A 103 -21.07 -4.70 -1.42
N SER A 104 -22.16 -4.01 -1.81
CA SER A 104 -22.70 -2.85 -1.09
C SER A 104 -23.21 -3.18 0.32
N LYS A 105 -23.47 -4.46 0.60
CA LYS A 105 -23.90 -4.97 1.91
C LYS A 105 -22.74 -5.55 2.73
N GLY A 106 -21.50 -5.44 2.23
CA GLY A 106 -20.30 -5.96 2.88
C GLY A 106 -19.96 -7.41 2.53
N ASP A 107 -20.75 -8.09 1.69
CA ASP A 107 -20.40 -9.42 1.21
C ASP A 107 -19.48 -9.31 -0.02
N VAL A 108 -18.18 -9.45 0.24
CA VAL A 108 -17.09 -9.35 -0.73
C VAL A 108 -16.52 -10.72 -1.12
N SER A 109 -17.14 -11.81 -0.64
CA SER A 109 -16.63 -13.19 -0.80
C SER A 109 -16.55 -13.63 -2.26
N SER A 110 -17.49 -13.18 -3.09
CA SER A 110 -17.53 -13.49 -4.52
C SER A 110 -16.41 -12.79 -5.32
N GLY A 111 -15.74 -11.79 -4.73
CA GLY A 111 -14.64 -11.08 -5.37
C GLY A 111 -15.09 -10.24 -6.58
N CYS A 112 -14.18 -10.16 -7.54
CA CYS A 112 -14.30 -9.30 -8.70
C CYS A 112 -14.14 -10.08 -10.01
N VAL A 113 -14.72 -9.55 -11.09
CA VAL A 113 -14.61 -10.05 -12.46
C VAL A 113 -14.10 -8.95 -13.37
N ARG A 114 -13.45 -9.34 -14.47
CA ARG A 114 -12.94 -8.37 -15.46
C ARG A 114 -14.08 -7.52 -16.03
N ASN A 115 -13.79 -6.25 -16.25
CA ASN A 115 -14.66 -5.34 -16.99
C ASN A 115 -14.72 -5.74 -18.47
N THR A 116 -13.53 -5.95 -19.06
CA THR A 116 -13.35 -6.34 -20.46
C THR A 116 -12.63 -7.69 -20.54
N ALA A 117 -13.16 -8.59 -21.38
CA ALA A 117 -12.52 -9.89 -21.62
C ALA A 117 -11.16 -9.71 -22.31
N LEU A 118 -10.20 -10.57 -21.93
CA LEU A 118 -8.91 -10.65 -22.61
C LEU A 118 -9.10 -11.07 -24.08
N GLN A 119 -8.30 -10.49 -24.96
CA GLN A 119 -8.36 -10.83 -26.39
C GLN A 119 -7.60 -12.11 -26.70
N CYS A 120 -6.53 -12.40 -25.96
CA CYS A 120 -5.58 -13.50 -26.15
C CYS A 120 -5.35 -13.87 -27.63
N SER A 121 -4.36 -13.24 -28.27
CA SER A 121 -3.87 -13.55 -29.63
C SER A 121 -4.93 -14.05 -30.60
N LYS A 122 -6.02 -13.29 -30.78
CA LYS A 122 -6.76 -13.36 -32.03
C LYS A 122 -5.80 -12.83 -33.10
N ASN A 123 -5.38 -13.68 -34.03
CA ASN A 123 -4.39 -13.41 -35.09
C ASN A 123 -4.80 -12.29 -36.10
N ASN A 124 -5.66 -11.36 -35.70
CA ASN A 124 -6.06 -10.22 -36.50
C ASN A 124 -5.15 -9.05 -36.14
N SER A 125 -4.36 -8.60 -37.12
CA SER A 125 -3.47 -7.44 -37.02
C SER A 125 -4.16 -6.14 -36.61
N ASP A 126 -5.49 -6.08 -36.70
CA ASP A 126 -6.30 -4.89 -36.44
C ASP A 126 -6.76 -4.78 -34.98
N ILE A 127 -6.56 -5.82 -34.15
CA ILE A 127 -6.98 -5.84 -32.74
C ILE A 127 -5.76 -5.58 -31.86
N GLN A 128 -5.80 -4.52 -31.04
CA GLN A 128 -4.78 -4.31 -30.02
C GLN A 128 -4.67 -5.53 -29.10
N ASN A 129 -3.44 -5.97 -28.82
CA ASN A 129 -3.20 -7.10 -27.94
C ASN A 129 -3.34 -6.72 -26.47
N ASP A 130 -3.71 -7.71 -25.64
CA ASP A 130 -3.66 -7.57 -24.19
C ASP A 130 -2.30 -7.01 -23.74
N GLY A 131 -2.31 -6.24 -22.66
CA GLY A 131 -1.11 -5.63 -22.10
C GLY A 131 -1.02 -5.85 -20.60
N PHE A 132 -0.15 -5.08 -19.94
CA PHE A 132 0.07 -5.23 -18.52
C PHE A 132 0.06 -3.91 -17.77
N LEU A 133 -0.49 -3.95 -16.57
CA LEU A 133 -0.43 -2.90 -15.57
C LEU A 133 0.57 -3.29 -14.48
N LEU A 134 1.53 -2.42 -14.20
CA LEU A 134 2.45 -2.60 -13.07
C LEU A 134 1.70 -2.39 -11.75
N MET A 135 1.71 -3.41 -10.90
CA MET A 135 1.22 -3.40 -9.53
C MET A 135 2.44 -3.45 -8.60
N SER A 136 2.65 -2.38 -7.84
CA SER A 136 3.82 -2.25 -6.97
C SER A 136 3.46 -2.33 -5.50
N ASN A 137 4.43 -2.75 -4.68
CA ASN A 137 4.33 -2.77 -3.22
C ASN A 137 3.11 -3.57 -2.74
N VAL A 138 3.05 -4.83 -3.14
CA VAL A 138 1.96 -5.77 -2.84
C VAL A 138 2.54 -7.04 -2.26
N ASP A 139 1.86 -7.66 -1.32
CA ASP A 139 2.20 -9.03 -0.96
C ASP A 139 1.87 -9.95 -2.14
N TRP A 140 2.79 -10.86 -2.48
CA TRP A 140 2.68 -11.66 -3.69
C TRP A 140 1.50 -12.64 -3.61
N LEU A 141 0.98 -12.93 -4.78
CA LEU A 141 -0.10 -13.85 -5.03
C LEU A 141 0.27 -15.31 -4.71
N ASP A 142 -0.70 -16.07 -4.22
CA ASP A 142 -0.53 -17.51 -4.03
C ASP A 142 -0.32 -18.27 -5.35
N ASN A 143 0.32 -19.43 -5.24
CA ASN A 143 0.54 -20.38 -6.34
C ASN A 143 1.34 -19.81 -7.54
N PRO A 144 2.47 -19.11 -7.34
CA PRO A 144 3.31 -18.68 -8.44
C PRO A 144 3.88 -19.89 -9.20
N LYS A 145 3.97 -19.77 -10.53
CA LYS A 145 4.60 -20.76 -11.43
C LYS A 145 5.95 -20.23 -11.89
N PRO A 146 7.07 -20.75 -11.35
CA PRO A 146 8.39 -20.31 -11.78
C PRO A 146 8.68 -20.81 -13.19
N LEU A 147 9.38 -19.96 -13.97
CA LEU A 147 9.83 -20.25 -15.31
C LEU A 147 11.33 -20.04 -15.42
N GLU A 148 12.01 -20.91 -16.17
CA GLU A 148 13.44 -20.81 -16.46
C GLU A 148 13.71 -19.79 -17.58
N ILE A 149 13.33 -18.53 -17.32
CA ILE A 149 13.46 -17.43 -18.27
C ILE A 149 14.40 -16.37 -17.70
N SER A 150 15.34 -15.93 -18.55
CA SER A 150 16.44 -15.04 -18.15
C SER A 150 16.17 -13.55 -18.37
N SER A 151 15.12 -13.22 -19.12
CA SER A 151 14.78 -11.87 -19.55
C SER A 151 13.36 -11.48 -19.17
N ASN A 152 13.19 -10.24 -18.70
CA ASN A 152 11.87 -9.68 -18.43
C ASN A 152 10.97 -9.71 -19.67
N LYS A 153 11.55 -9.42 -20.85
CA LYS A 153 10.80 -9.39 -22.12
C LYS A 153 10.29 -10.78 -22.50
N GLU A 154 11.09 -11.81 -22.26
CA GLU A 154 10.69 -13.20 -22.49
C GLU A 154 9.62 -13.63 -21.49
N CYS A 155 9.74 -13.22 -20.21
CA CYS A 155 8.75 -13.50 -19.16
C CYS A 155 7.39 -12.87 -19.52
N GLN A 156 7.42 -11.60 -19.94
CA GLN A 156 6.25 -10.89 -20.44
C GLN A 156 5.64 -11.59 -21.66
N SER A 157 6.46 -11.98 -22.64
CA SER A 157 6.00 -12.62 -23.88
C SER A 157 5.40 -14.00 -23.62
N SER A 158 5.99 -14.78 -22.70
CA SER A 158 5.44 -16.05 -22.23
C SER A 158 4.01 -15.87 -21.70
N CYS A 159 3.81 -14.92 -20.78
CA CYS A 159 2.49 -14.65 -20.23
C CYS A 159 1.50 -14.08 -21.24
N LEU A 160 1.95 -13.25 -22.20
CA LEU A 160 1.09 -12.76 -23.29
C LEU A 160 0.53 -13.90 -24.12
N ASN A 161 1.39 -14.82 -24.52
CA ASN A 161 1.04 -15.94 -25.40
C ASN A 161 0.26 -17.06 -24.70
N ASN A 162 0.25 -17.06 -23.36
CA ASN A 162 -0.55 -17.98 -22.58
C ASN A 162 -1.90 -17.34 -22.19
N CYS A 163 -3.01 -17.82 -22.77
CA CYS A 163 -4.36 -17.31 -22.46
C CYS A 163 -4.78 -17.51 -21.01
N SER A 164 -4.23 -18.53 -20.35
CA SER A 164 -4.50 -18.80 -18.94
C SER A 164 -3.67 -17.89 -18.04
N CYS A 165 -2.60 -17.25 -18.52
CA CYS A 165 -1.79 -16.35 -17.71
C CYS A 165 -2.53 -15.05 -17.42
N ILE A 166 -2.54 -14.67 -16.15
CA ILE A 166 -3.22 -13.46 -15.65
C ILE A 166 -2.25 -12.42 -15.09
N ALA A 167 -1.05 -12.81 -14.71
CA ALA A 167 -0.01 -11.92 -14.23
C ALA A 167 1.37 -12.57 -14.35
N TYR A 168 2.42 -11.75 -14.41
CA TYR A 168 3.79 -12.21 -14.26
C TYR A 168 4.60 -11.27 -13.37
N ALA A 169 5.70 -11.74 -12.82
CA ALA A 169 6.71 -10.90 -12.19
C ALA A 169 8.10 -11.35 -12.61
N PHE A 170 9.02 -10.39 -12.68
CA PHE A 170 10.40 -10.65 -13.04
C PHE A 170 11.34 -9.94 -12.07
N LYS A 171 12.24 -10.69 -11.44
CA LYS A 171 13.24 -10.16 -10.52
C LYS A 171 14.63 -10.61 -10.94
N LYS A 172 15.50 -9.65 -11.24
CA LYS A 172 16.92 -9.92 -11.49
C LYS A 172 17.63 -10.04 -10.14
N LYS A 173 18.23 -11.19 -9.88
CA LYS A 173 19.06 -11.45 -8.70
C LYS A 173 20.53 -11.31 -9.08
N PHE A 174 21.19 -10.35 -8.46
CA PHE A 174 22.63 -10.24 -8.55
C PHE A 174 23.24 -11.21 -7.53
N GLY A 175 24.12 -12.10 -8.02
CA GLY A 175 24.90 -12.95 -7.11
C GLY A 175 25.91 -12.11 -6.31
N PRO A 176 26.49 -12.67 -5.25
CA PRO A 176 27.37 -11.93 -4.35
C PRO A 176 28.64 -11.40 -5.04
N ASN A 177 29.08 -12.01 -6.14
CA ASN A 177 30.26 -11.62 -6.92
C ASN A 177 29.95 -11.51 -8.42
N ARG A 178 30.74 -10.72 -9.18
CA ARG A 178 30.63 -10.53 -10.65
C ARG A 178 30.78 -11.82 -11.46
N SER A 179 31.41 -12.85 -10.90
CA SER A 179 31.58 -14.19 -11.50
C SER A 179 30.41 -15.14 -11.22
N SER A 180 29.52 -14.78 -10.31
CA SER A 180 28.33 -15.57 -9.99
C SER A 180 27.31 -15.37 -11.10
N ARG A 181 26.74 -16.46 -11.63
CA ARG A 181 25.70 -16.39 -12.66
C ARG A 181 24.59 -15.47 -12.16
N THR A 182 24.26 -14.45 -12.96
CA THR A 182 23.08 -13.63 -12.71
C THR A 182 21.87 -14.58 -12.75
N LYS A 183 21.21 -14.75 -11.62
CA LYS A 183 19.98 -15.53 -11.53
C LYS A 183 18.81 -14.59 -11.77
N SER A 184 17.79 -15.04 -12.45
CA SER A 184 16.53 -14.31 -12.57
C SER A 184 15.41 -15.22 -12.11
N ASP A 185 14.42 -14.61 -11.48
CA ASP A 185 13.17 -15.29 -11.20
C ASP A 185 12.13 -14.68 -12.14
N CYS A 186 11.67 -15.48 -13.11
CA CYS A 186 10.42 -15.23 -13.82
C CYS A 186 9.35 -16.09 -13.15
N ILE A 187 8.24 -15.48 -12.75
CA ILE A 187 7.10 -16.17 -12.15
C ILE A 187 5.82 -15.71 -12.85
N GLU A 188 4.91 -16.65 -13.09
CA GLU A 188 3.59 -16.39 -13.66
C GLU A 188 2.48 -16.88 -12.72
N TRP A 189 1.30 -16.30 -12.89
CA TRP A 189 0.07 -16.78 -12.29
C TRP A 189 -0.94 -17.11 -13.37
N HIS A 190 -1.63 -18.23 -13.21
CA HIS A 190 -2.62 -18.73 -14.18
C HIS A 190 -4.02 -18.80 -13.56
N GLY A 191 -5.05 -18.58 -14.37
CA GLY A 191 -6.45 -18.77 -13.99
C GLY A 191 -7.01 -17.62 -13.15
N SER A 192 -7.19 -17.85 -11.85
CA SER A 192 -7.60 -16.84 -10.87
C SER A 192 -6.68 -16.91 -9.67
N PHE A 193 -6.38 -15.77 -9.07
CA PHE A 193 -5.71 -15.73 -7.78
C PHE A 193 -6.66 -15.21 -6.70
N SER A 194 -6.39 -15.65 -5.49
CA SER A 194 -6.97 -15.15 -4.25
C SER A 194 -5.85 -14.45 -3.47
N TYR A 195 -6.23 -13.57 -2.54
CA TYR A 195 -5.31 -12.96 -1.57
C TYR A 195 -4.25 -12.02 -2.18
N LEU A 196 -4.66 -10.78 -2.49
CA LEU A 196 -3.75 -9.64 -2.62
C LEU A 196 -3.88 -8.72 -1.42
N LYS A 197 -2.75 -8.38 -0.82
CA LYS A 197 -2.69 -7.44 0.30
C LYS A 197 -1.82 -6.25 -0.06
N LEU A 198 -2.36 -5.06 0.15
CA LEU A 198 -1.56 -3.85 0.21
C LEU A 198 -0.95 -3.74 1.61
N PRO A 199 0.32 -3.33 1.71
CA PRO A 199 0.97 -3.13 2.99
C PRO A 199 0.26 -2.05 3.78
N SER A 200 0.36 -2.18 5.11
CA SER A 200 0.08 -1.08 6.01
C SER A 200 1.10 0.05 5.79
N ILE A 201 0.85 1.25 6.31
CA ILE A 201 1.77 2.41 6.19
C ILE A 201 3.17 2.09 6.75
N GLU A 202 3.28 1.12 7.64
CA GLU A 202 4.51 0.70 8.32
C GLU A 202 5.22 -0.45 7.60
N ASP A 203 4.48 -1.26 6.84
CA ASP A 203 5.03 -2.35 6.05
C ASP A 203 5.47 -1.84 4.65
N LYS A 204 6.63 -2.26 4.18
CA LYS A 204 7.01 -2.11 2.77
C LYS A 204 7.22 -3.49 2.18
N TYR A 205 6.33 -3.92 1.31
CA TYR A 205 6.56 -5.12 0.52
C TYR A 205 7.40 -4.74 -0.71
N VAL A 206 8.50 -5.46 -0.96
CA VAL A 206 9.41 -5.18 -2.10
C VAL A 206 9.07 -6.09 -3.28
N ASN A 207 7.79 -6.15 -3.58
CA ASN A 207 7.19 -7.14 -4.44
C ASN A 207 6.29 -6.42 -5.44
N ASP A 208 6.69 -6.53 -6.71
CA ASP A 208 5.98 -5.96 -7.85
C ASP A 208 5.55 -7.11 -8.78
N PHE A 209 4.42 -6.94 -9.46
CA PHE A 209 3.99 -7.82 -10.53
C PHE A 209 3.26 -7.03 -11.63
N TYR A 210 3.08 -7.65 -12.78
CA TYR A 210 2.45 -7.10 -13.96
C TYR A 210 1.13 -7.83 -14.21
N LEU A 211 0.01 -7.14 -13.99
CA LEU A 211 -1.34 -7.69 -14.16
C LEU A 211 -1.76 -7.62 -15.63
N LYS A 212 -2.14 -8.75 -16.22
CA LYS A 212 -2.60 -8.81 -17.62
C LYS A 212 -4.00 -8.22 -17.74
N LEU A 213 -4.18 -7.22 -18.62
CA LEU A 213 -5.43 -6.52 -18.87
C LEU A 213 -5.73 -6.43 -20.37
N ALA A 214 -7.01 -6.29 -20.68
CA ALA A 214 -7.44 -5.98 -22.04
C ALA A 214 -6.94 -4.56 -22.42
N PRO A 215 -6.71 -4.29 -23.72
CA PRO A 215 -6.15 -3.01 -24.17
C PRO A 215 -6.96 -1.80 -23.71
N LEU A 216 -8.30 -1.90 -23.78
CA LEU A 216 -9.22 -0.83 -23.38
C LEU A 216 -9.04 -0.38 -21.92
N GLU A 217 -8.61 -1.28 -21.03
CA GLU A 217 -8.39 -0.96 -19.60
C GLU A 217 -7.06 -0.22 -19.36
N LEU A 218 -6.16 -0.25 -20.35
CA LEU A 218 -4.84 0.39 -20.34
C LEU A 218 -4.88 1.78 -20.99
N GLU A 219 -5.88 2.06 -21.82
CA GLU A 219 -6.13 3.38 -22.40
C GLU A 219 -6.72 4.31 -21.34
N THR A 220 -5.88 4.95 -20.52
CA THR A 220 -6.32 6.11 -19.75
C THR A 220 -6.62 7.26 -20.72
N HIS A 221 -7.86 7.73 -20.74
CA HIS A 221 -8.25 9.02 -21.31
C HIS A 221 -7.26 10.10 -20.85
N ASP A 222 -6.45 10.62 -21.78
CA ASP A 222 -5.77 11.90 -21.63
C ASP A 222 -6.86 12.98 -21.46
N PRO A 223 -6.89 13.77 -20.35
CA PRO A 223 -7.95 14.76 -20.10
C PRO A 223 -7.94 15.98 -21.05
N SER A 224 -7.32 15.86 -22.23
CA SER A 224 -7.11 16.95 -23.18
C SER A 224 -7.85 16.77 -24.52
N SER A 225 -9.09 16.27 -24.53
CA SER A 225 -10.03 16.61 -25.60
C SER A 225 -11.47 16.68 -25.10
N ARG A 226 -12.11 17.81 -25.42
CA ARG A 226 -13.29 18.41 -24.79
C ARG A 226 -14.61 17.69 -25.10
N ASN A 227 -15.57 17.71 -24.17
CA ASN A 227 -16.71 18.64 -24.18
C ASN A 227 -17.67 18.34 -23.01
N GLU A 228 -18.03 19.40 -22.27
CA GLU A 228 -19.08 19.41 -21.26
C GLU A 228 -20.42 18.92 -21.84
N SER A 229 -21.02 17.90 -21.22
CA SER A 229 -22.46 17.88 -20.91
C SER A 229 -22.83 16.73 -19.96
N ASN A 230 -23.23 17.14 -18.75
CA ASN A 230 -24.04 16.47 -17.72
C ASN A 230 -23.46 15.30 -16.87
N PRO A 231 -23.57 15.39 -15.53
CA PRO A 231 -23.06 14.38 -14.60
C PRO A 231 -24.13 13.34 -14.26
N ALA A 232 -23.80 12.06 -14.48
CA ALA A 232 -24.45 10.95 -13.78
C ALA A 232 -23.40 10.28 -12.89
N ALA A 233 -23.62 10.35 -11.58
CA ALA A 233 -22.69 9.90 -10.56
C ALA A 233 -22.59 8.37 -10.52
N THR A 234 -21.38 7.84 -10.65
CA THR A 234 -20.98 6.48 -10.26
C THR A 234 -19.88 6.56 -9.21
N PRO A 235 -20.04 6.01 -8.01
CA PRO A 235 -18.99 5.97 -7.00
C PRO A 235 -18.13 4.71 -7.16
N GLY A 236 -16.79 4.88 -7.13
CA GLY A 236 -15.87 3.79 -6.81
C GLY A 236 -14.91 3.35 -7.91
N ALA A 237 -14.13 4.29 -8.47
CA ALA A 237 -12.84 3.96 -9.06
C ALA A 237 -11.82 4.95 -8.48
N ILE A 238 -10.88 4.45 -7.67
CA ILE A 238 -9.73 5.24 -7.21
C ILE A 238 -8.74 5.29 -8.37
N ASP A 239 -8.74 6.39 -9.08
CA ASP A 239 -7.65 6.78 -9.96
C ASP A 239 -6.37 6.88 -9.11
N GLY A 240 -5.30 6.25 -9.58
CA GLY A 240 -4.05 6.15 -8.87
C GLY A 240 -3.54 7.52 -8.43
N VAL A 241 -3.40 7.70 -7.12
CA VAL A 241 -2.66 8.83 -6.54
C VAL A 241 -1.18 8.64 -6.87
N MET A 242 -0.75 9.11 -8.04
CA MET A 242 0.66 9.18 -8.40
C MET A 242 1.10 10.47 -9.10
N LEU A 243 0.28 11.54 -9.12
CA LEU A 243 0.75 12.85 -9.62
C LEU A 243 0.29 14.08 -8.82
N VAL A 244 0.05 13.94 -7.51
CA VAL A 244 -0.24 15.12 -6.64
C VAL A 244 0.97 15.54 -5.80
N ARG A 245 1.92 14.63 -5.52
CA ARG A 245 3.06 14.95 -4.64
C ARG A 245 4.09 15.93 -5.22
N ALA A 246 4.29 15.95 -6.54
CA ALA A 246 5.21 16.91 -7.16
C ALA A 246 4.65 18.35 -7.17
N LYS A 247 3.35 18.52 -7.43
CA LYS A 247 2.70 19.84 -7.47
C LYS A 247 2.58 20.48 -6.08
N GLN A 248 2.33 19.67 -5.04
CA GLN A 248 2.26 20.13 -3.65
C GLN A 248 3.62 20.64 -3.13
N LEU A 249 4.72 19.93 -3.39
CA LEU A 249 6.06 20.34 -2.97
C LEU A 249 6.51 21.65 -3.65
N VAL A 250 6.18 21.83 -4.93
CA VAL A 250 6.50 23.07 -5.67
C VAL A 250 5.72 24.26 -5.12
N ALA A 251 4.44 24.08 -4.74
CA ALA A 251 3.64 25.15 -4.12
C ALA A 251 4.18 25.57 -2.74
N ILE A 252 4.61 24.61 -1.90
CA ILE A 252 5.18 24.88 -0.58
C ILE A 252 6.52 25.64 -0.69
N LEU A 253 7.37 25.26 -1.64
CA LEU A 253 8.63 25.96 -1.91
C LEU A 253 8.39 27.38 -2.48
N ALA A 254 7.37 27.57 -3.33
CA ALA A 254 7.02 28.86 -3.90
C ALA A 254 6.45 29.86 -2.87
N ILE A 255 5.80 29.39 -1.81
CA ILE A 255 5.20 30.26 -0.77
C ILE A 255 6.19 30.54 0.38
N SER A 256 7.04 29.58 0.74
CA SER A 256 7.99 29.73 1.84
C SER A 256 9.09 30.76 1.56
N LEU A 257 9.60 30.81 0.32
CA LEU A 257 10.65 31.73 -0.08
C LEU A 257 10.26 33.23 0.02
N PRO A 258 9.12 33.69 -0.53
CA PRO A 258 8.70 35.09 -0.43
C PRO A 258 8.28 35.49 0.99
N LEU A 259 7.74 34.56 1.79
CA LEU A 259 7.41 34.85 3.18
C LEU A 259 8.68 35.05 4.03
N ALA A 260 9.70 34.22 3.80
CA ALA A 260 10.99 34.35 4.47
C ALA A 260 11.69 35.67 4.12
N THR A 261 11.67 36.09 2.85
CA THR A 261 12.27 37.38 2.43
C THR A 261 11.51 38.58 3.00
N LEU A 262 10.19 38.52 3.09
CA LEU A 262 9.36 39.57 3.71
C LEU A 262 9.67 39.71 5.21
N LEU A 263 9.78 38.59 5.94
CA LEU A 263 10.12 38.60 7.37
C LEU A 263 11.53 39.14 7.62
N LEU A 264 12.50 38.76 6.80
CA LEU A 264 13.87 39.29 6.87
C LEU A 264 13.90 40.79 6.58
N GLY A 265 13.16 41.25 5.56
CA GLY A 265 13.02 42.67 5.24
C GLY A 265 12.40 43.49 6.38
N LEU A 266 11.34 42.98 7.02
CA LEU A 266 10.71 43.60 8.18
C LEU A 266 11.66 43.66 9.38
N PHE A 267 12.42 42.58 9.62
CA PHE A 267 13.41 42.55 10.69
C PHE A 267 14.50 43.61 10.48
N VAL A 268 15.09 43.68 9.28
CA VAL A 268 16.08 44.69 8.91
C VAL A 268 15.50 46.10 9.02
N TYR A 269 14.26 46.32 8.56
CA TYR A 269 13.57 47.60 8.68
C TYR A 269 13.37 48.00 10.15
N CYS A 270 12.94 47.08 11.01
CA CYS A 270 12.76 47.32 12.44
C CYS A 270 14.09 47.69 13.13
N VAL A 271 15.17 46.97 12.81
CA VAL A 271 16.51 47.27 13.33
C VAL A 271 16.97 48.65 12.85
N TRP A 272 16.84 48.94 11.56
CA TRP A 272 17.23 50.24 11.00
C TRP A 272 16.42 51.40 11.59
N LYS A 273 15.09 51.23 11.72
CA LYS A 273 14.21 52.22 12.36
C LYS A 273 14.60 52.45 13.81
N LYS A 274 14.92 51.39 14.57
CA LYS A 274 15.38 51.49 15.95
C LYS A 274 16.68 52.28 16.07
N LEU A 275 17.67 51.99 15.21
CA LEU A 275 18.95 52.72 15.15
C LEU A 275 18.77 54.19 14.74
N ARG A 276 17.83 54.49 13.83
CA ARG A 276 17.52 55.86 13.43
C ARG A 276 16.84 56.66 14.55
N MET A 277 16.01 56.01 15.38
CA MET A 277 15.37 56.64 16.52
C MET A 277 16.37 56.92 17.64
N THR A 278 17.34 56.03 17.90
CA THR A 278 18.42 56.29 18.86
C THR A 278 19.34 57.42 18.39
N SER A 279 19.68 57.47 17.09
CA SER A 279 20.45 58.57 16.50
C SER A 279 19.75 59.94 16.57
N LYS A 280 18.42 59.98 16.39
CA LYS A 280 17.64 61.22 16.57
C LYS A 280 17.51 61.63 18.04
N GLY A 281 17.42 60.67 18.97
CA GLY A 281 17.43 60.92 20.41
C GLY A 281 18.74 61.56 20.89
N GLU A 282 19.89 61.09 20.39
CA GLU A 282 21.20 61.70 20.70
C GLU A 282 21.36 63.13 20.16
N LYS A 283 20.81 63.44 18.99
CA LYS A 283 20.85 64.81 18.44
C LYS A 283 20.00 65.82 19.22
N ILE A 284 18.85 65.41 19.76
CA ILE A 284 17.97 66.31 20.53
C ILE A 284 18.56 66.63 21.92
N ILE A 285 19.35 65.73 22.49
CA ILE A 285 20.05 65.97 23.77
C ILE A 285 21.24 66.92 23.58
N ALA A 286 21.90 66.90 22.40
CA ALA A 286 23.01 67.79 22.09
C ALA A 286 22.57 69.24 21.79
N ASP A 287 21.41 69.45 21.17
CA ASP A 287 20.91 70.81 20.81
C ASP A 287 20.20 71.54 21.97
N ASN A 288 19.85 70.86 23.06
CA ASN A 288 19.23 71.45 24.27
C ASN A 288 20.24 71.73 25.41
N ALA A 289 21.54 71.63 25.14
CA ALA A 289 22.62 71.82 26.12
C ALA A 289 23.45 73.10 25.87
N ILE A 290 22.82 74.16 25.34
CA ILE A 290 23.36 75.52 25.24
C ILE A 290 22.46 76.47 26.02
#